data_AF-A0A818Z832-F1
#
_entry.id   AF-A0A818Z832-F1
#
_cell.length_a   1.000
_cell.length_b   1.000
_cell.length_c   1.000
_cell.angle_alpha   90.00
_cell.angle_beta   90.00
_cell.angle_gamma   90.00
#
_symmetry.space_group_name_H-M   'P 1'
#
loop_
_entity.id
_entity.type
_entity.pdbx_description
1 polymer ?
#
loop_
_entity_poly.entity_id
_entity_poly.type
_entity_poly.pdbx_seq_one_letter_code
_entity_poly.pdbx_strand_id
1 'polypeptide(L)'
;AKEDLEQQGVSPGVAADYDDALTNLRNKLMALEIALVDQLEETIQTFERNLGEMVSNFTESMRANFGLLRELQAFFNESIINLCVAAVERYMKNELDDDFPDEIRDLFADKDTILNACQTSDEIHRSKLDQREDEMFSRISNWLTTMVDNIHEDEEYNRNRKRIIEISRLIDYLRADIEDM
;
A
#
# COMPACT_ATOMS: atom_id res chain seq x y z
N ALA A 1 35.75 -63.90 15.86
CA ALA A 1 35.96 -62.44 16.02
C ALA A 1 35.45 -61.60 14.84
N LYS A 2 34.85 -62.20 13.80
CA LYS A 2 34.20 -61.46 12.70
C LYS A 2 32.70 -61.75 12.54
N GLU A 3 32.11 -62.58 13.41
CA GLU A 3 30.68 -62.95 13.36
C GLU A 3 29.82 -62.27 14.44
N ASP A 4 30.43 -61.53 15.38
CA ASP A 4 29.68 -60.85 16.46
C ASP A 4 29.39 -59.36 16.17
N LEU A 5 29.73 -58.87 14.97
CA LEU A 5 29.50 -57.47 14.56
C LEU A 5 28.30 -57.28 13.62
N GLU A 6 27.62 -58.35 13.20
CA GLU A 6 26.46 -58.28 12.29
C GLU A 6 25.10 -58.35 13.00
N GLN A 7 25.05 -58.39 14.35
CA GLN A 7 23.79 -58.43 15.13
C GLN A 7 23.52 -57.14 15.93
N GLN A 8 23.96 -55.98 15.45
CA GLN A 8 23.62 -54.68 16.06
C GLN A 8 22.46 -53.95 15.39
N GLY A 9 21.61 -54.65 14.61
CA GLY A 9 20.36 -54.06 14.14
C GLY A 9 19.42 -53.75 15.29
N VAL A 10 18.70 -52.62 15.21
CA VAL A 10 17.67 -52.23 16.17
C VAL A 10 16.63 -53.36 16.35
N SER A 11 16.28 -53.69 17.60
CA SER A 11 15.23 -54.68 17.89
C SER A 11 13.89 -54.24 17.27
N PRO A 12 13.13 -55.13 16.60
CA PRO A 12 11.87 -54.78 15.95
C PRO A 12 10.85 -54.05 16.85
N GLY A 13 10.87 -54.33 18.16
CA GLY A 13 10.02 -53.64 19.13
C GLY A 13 10.44 -52.18 19.36
N VAL A 14 11.74 -51.89 19.36
CA VAL A 14 12.28 -50.54 19.52
C VAL A 14 12.01 -49.68 18.29
N ALA A 15 12.12 -50.27 17.09
CA ALA A 15 11.78 -49.60 15.84
C ALA A 15 10.29 -49.25 15.76
N ALA A 16 9.40 -50.15 16.21
CA ALA A 16 7.97 -49.90 16.26
C ALA A 16 7.60 -48.78 17.28
N ASP A 17 8.16 -48.84 18.49
CA ASP A 17 7.93 -47.81 19.52
C ASP A 17 8.40 -46.42 19.05
N TYR A 18 9.49 -46.36 18.28
CA TYR A 18 9.99 -45.11 17.71
C TYR A 18 9.09 -44.59 16.58
N ASP A 19 8.61 -45.44 15.68
CA ASP A 19 7.70 -45.03 14.61
C ASP A 19 6.37 -44.48 15.17
N ASP A 20 5.86 -45.09 16.25
CA ASP A 20 4.71 -44.57 16.99
C ASP A 20 5.01 -43.19 17.61
N ALA A 21 6.20 -43.01 18.19
CA ALA A 21 6.63 -41.73 18.74
C ALA A 21 6.76 -40.65 17.66
N LEU A 22 7.30 -40.99 16.48
CA LEU A 22 7.38 -40.09 15.32
C LEU A 22 6.00 -39.73 14.78
N THR A 23 5.09 -40.69 14.68
CA THR A 23 3.72 -40.45 14.27
C THR A 23 3.02 -39.50 15.24
N ASN A 24 3.21 -39.69 16.55
CA ASN A 24 2.67 -38.80 17.57
C ASN A 24 3.27 -37.38 17.47
N LEU A 25 4.59 -37.28 17.28
CA LEU A 25 5.28 -36.01 17.08
C LEU A 25 4.74 -35.27 15.86
N ARG A 26 4.62 -35.95 14.71
CA ARG A 26 4.03 -35.38 13.49
C ARG A 26 2.64 -34.83 13.76
N ASN A 27 1.76 -35.62 14.39
CA ASN A 27 0.39 -35.22 14.67
C ASN A 27 0.33 -33.98 15.58
N LYS A 28 1.19 -33.92 16.60
CA LYS A 28 1.30 -32.73 17.48
C LYS A 28 1.79 -31.50 16.72
N LEU A 29 2.83 -31.63 15.89
CA LEU A 29 3.36 -30.52 15.11
C LEU A 29 2.33 -30.00 14.09
N MET A 30 1.62 -30.90 13.42
CA MET A 30 0.54 -30.53 12.48
C MET A 30 -0.63 -29.86 13.21
N ALA A 31 -1.03 -30.35 14.38
CA ALA A 31 -2.10 -29.75 15.18
C ALA A 31 -1.73 -28.34 15.66
N LEU A 32 -0.48 -28.15 16.11
CA LEU A 32 0.04 -26.82 16.45
C LEU A 32 0.07 -25.89 15.25
N GLU A 33 0.45 -26.40 14.07
CA GLU A 33 0.46 -25.60 12.84
C GLU A 33 -0.94 -25.15 12.43
N ILE A 34 -1.95 -26.03 12.53
CA ILE A 34 -3.35 -25.67 12.26
C ILE A 34 -3.81 -24.58 13.23
N ALA A 35 -3.60 -24.76 14.54
CA ALA A 35 -3.99 -23.76 15.53
C ALA A 35 -3.30 -22.40 15.31
N LEU A 36 -2.07 -22.42 14.79
CA LEU A 36 -1.31 -21.22 14.50
C LEU A 36 -1.79 -20.52 13.23
N VAL A 37 -2.21 -21.27 12.21
CA VAL A 37 -2.88 -20.72 11.02
C VAL A 37 -4.16 -20.00 11.44
N ASP A 38 -5.02 -20.64 12.24
CA ASP A 38 -6.27 -20.03 12.71
C ASP A 38 -6.02 -18.70 13.47
N GLN A 39 -4.99 -18.67 14.32
CA GLN A 39 -4.61 -17.45 15.06
C GLN A 39 -4.05 -16.36 14.15
N LEU A 40 -3.28 -16.74 13.13
CA LEU A 40 -2.74 -15.80 12.16
C LEU A 40 -3.85 -15.19 11.31
N GLU A 41 -4.80 -15.99 10.81
CA GLU A 41 -5.95 -15.50 10.05
C GLU A 41 -6.75 -14.46 10.86
N GLU A 42 -7.06 -14.74 12.14
CA GLU A 42 -7.77 -13.79 13.02
C GLU A 42 -6.98 -12.49 13.23
N THR A 43 -5.67 -12.60 13.42
CA THR A 43 -4.77 -11.46 13.63
C THR A 43 -4.66 -10.60 12.37
N ILE A 44 -4.51 -11.24 11.20
CA ILE A 44 -4.40 -10.60 9.89
C ILE A 44 -5.71 -9.88 9.56
N GLN A 45 -6.86 -10.52 9.74
CA GLN A 45 -8.17 -9.88 9.53
C GLN A 45 -8.37 -8.66 10.42
N THR A 46 -7.95 -8.75 11.68
CA THR A 46 -8.00 -7.61 12.62
C THR A 46 -7.08 -6.47 12.16
N PHE A 47 -5.87 -6.81 11.71
CA PHE A 47 -4.92 -5.85 11.17
C PHE A 47 -5.46 -5.15 9.91
N GLU A 48 -5.96 -5.92 8.93
CA GLU A 48 -6.55 -5.42 7.69
C GLU A 48 -7.69 -4.44 7.99
N ARG A 49 -8.62 -4.83 8.87
CA ARG A 49 -9.74 -3.96 9.26
C ARG A 49 -9.27 -2.64 9.86
N ASN A 50 -8.35 -2.70 10.82
CA ASN A 50 -7.83 -1.51 11.49
C ASN A 50 -7.05 -0.61 10.52
N LEU A 51 -6.23 -1.20 9.66
CA LEU A 51 -5.45 -0.46 8.66
C LEU A 51 -6.37 0.19 7.62
N GLY A 52 -7.38 -0.53 7.15
CA GLY A 52 -8.40 -0.01 6.24
C GLY A 52 -9.15 1.18 6.83
N GLU A 53 -9.52 1.11 8.10
CA GLU A 53 -10.14 2.23 8.82
C GLU A 53 -9.20 3.45 8.90
N MET A 54 -7.92 3.24 9.23
CA MET A 54 -6.92 4.32 9.26
C MET A 54 -6.74 4.98 7.89
N VAL A 55 -6.66 4.19 6.82
CA VAL A 55 -6.55 4.70 5.44
C VAL A 55 -7.80 5.44 5.01
N SER A 56 -8.99 4.96 5.41
CA SER A 56 -10.26 5.66 5.15
C SER A 56 -10.28 7.04 5.80
N ASN A 57 -9.95 7.11 7.09
CA ASN A 57 -9.90 8.37 7.85
C ASN A 57 -8.87 9.35 7.27
N PHE A 58 -7.69 8.84 6.87
CA PHE A 58 -6.68 9.65 6.19
C PHE A 58 -7.20 10.20 4.86
N THR A 59 -7.87 9.36 4.06
CA THR A 59 -8.41 9.74 2.76
C THR A 59 -9.54 10.77 2.87
N GLU A 60 -10.42 10.62 3.84
CA GLU A 60 -11.47 11.61 4.13
C GLU A 60 -10.86 12.96 4.53
N SER A 61 -9.84 12.95 5.40
CA SER A 61 -9.12 14.16 5.81
C SER A 61 -8.42 14.83 4.62
N MET A 62 -7.80 14.03 3.75
CA MET A 62 -7.17 14.50 2.53
C MET A 62 -8.18 15.19 1.60
N ARG A 63 -9.33 14.55 1.32
CA ARG A 63 -10.40 15.11 0.50
C ARG A 63 -10.94 16.43 1.07
N ALA A 64 -11.13 16.49 2.39
CA ALA A 64 -11.54 17.72 3.06
C ALA A 64 -10.53 18.85 2.84
N ASN A 65 -9.22 18.57 2.95
CA ASN A 65 -8.17 19.54 2.67
C ASN A 65 -8.17 20.00 1.20
N PHE A 66 -8.37 19.10 0.23
CA PHE A 66 -8.51 19.50 -1.18
C PHE A 66 -9.76 20.35 -1.43
N GLY A 67 -10.84 20.12 -0.70
CA GLY A 67 -11.99 21.03 -0.66
C GLY A 67 -11.58 22.46 -0.29
N LEU A 68 -10.84 22.62 0.82
CA LEU A 68 -10.33 23.93 1.26
C LEU A 68 -9.37 24.56 0.23
N LEU A 69 -8.52 23.76 -0.43
CA LEU A 69 -7.63 24.25 -1.48
C LEU A 69 -8.41 24.78 -2.70
N ARG A 70 -9.53 24.14 -3.07
CA ARG A 70 -10.40 24.63 -4.16
C ARG A 70 -11.09 25.93 -3.79
N GLU A 71 -11.55 26.07 -2.55
CA GLU A 71 -12.11 27.34 -2.05
C GLU A 71 -11.07 28.47 -2.09
N LEU A 72 -9.84 28.19 -1.64
CA LEU A 72 -8.74 29.16 -1.70
C LEU A 72 -8.38 29.54 -3.14
N GLN A 73 -8.35 28.57 -4.06
CA GLN A 73 -8.13 28.82 -5.48
C GLN A 73 -9.24 29.68 -6.09
N ALA A 74 -10.50 29.47 -5.70
CA ALA A 74 -11.61 30.30 -6.16
C ALA A 74 -11.46 31.76 -5.67
N PHE A 75 -11.14 31.96 -4.39
CA PHE A 75 -10.88 33.29 -3.83
C PHE A 75 -9.67 33.98 -4.50
N PHE A 76 -8.60 33.22 -4.74
CA PHE A 76 -7.42 33.72 -5.44
C PHE A 76 -7.78 34.19 -6.85
N ASN A 77 -8.53 33.38 -7.60
CA ASN A 77 -8.93 33.73 -8.97
C ASN A 77 -9.83 34.98 -9.00
N GLU A 78 -10.80 35.10 -8.10
CA GLU A 78 -11.63 36.30 -7.96
C GLU A 78 -10.79 37.55 -7.70
N SER A 79 -9.82 37.44 -6.78
CA SER A 79 -8.90 38.53 -6.44
C SER A 79 -8.03 38.95 -7.63
N ILE A 80 -7.50 37.98 -8.38
CA ILE A 80 -6.69 38.24 -9.58
C ILE A 80 -7.54 38.90 -10.67
N ILE A 81 -8.75 38.40 -10.94
CA ILE A 81 -9.64 39.00 -11.94
C ILE A 81 -9.92 40.46 -11.59
N ASN A 82 -10.24 40.75 -10.33
CA ASN A 82 -10.51 42.12 -9.89
C ASN A 82 -9.29 43.05 -10.09
N LEU A 83 -8.08 42.57 -9.76
CA LEU A 83 -6.84 43.33 -9.96
C LEU A 83 -6.52 43.54 -11.44
N CYS A 84 -6.66 42.50 -12.27
CA CYS A 84 -6.41 42.54 -13.70
C CYS A 84 -7.36 43.51 -14.41
N VAL A 85 -8.66 43.45 -14.10
CA VAL A 85 -9.65 44.39 -14.66
C VAL A 85 -9.33 45.82 -14.24
N ALA A 86 -9.01 46.06 -12.97
CA ALA A 86 -8.62 47.39 -12.51
C ALA A 86 -7.34 47.90 -13.19
N ALA A 87 -6.37 47.03 -13.45
CA ALA A 87 -5.14 47.38 -14.17
C ALA A 87 -5.43 47.79 -15.62
N VAL A 88 -6.21 46.98 -16.35
CA VAL A 88 -6.60 47.28 -17.74
C VAL A 88 -7.41 48.57 -17.83
N GLU A 89 -8.36 48.80 -16.92
CA GLU A 89 -9.15 50.04 -16.90
C GLU A 89 -8.29 51.30 -16.70
N ARG A 90 -7.24 51.21 -15.86
CA ARG A 90 -6.29 52.31 -15.65
C ARG A 90 -5.37 52.49 -16.86
N TYR A 91 -4.92 51.41 -17.46
CA TYR A 91 -4.13 51.43 -18.70
C TYR A 91 -4.91 52.11 -19.84
N MET A 92 -6.17 51.72 -20.07
CA MET A 92 -7.03 52.31 -21.11
C MET A 92 -7.33 53.81 -20.90
N LYS A 93 -7.23 54.30 -19.65
CA LYS A 93 -7.35 55.72 -19.31
C LYS A 93 -6.03 56.49 -19.43
N ASN A 94 -4.95 55.84 -19.87
CA ASN A 94 -3.58 56.37 -19.86
C ASN A 94 -3.13 56.82 -18.45
N GLU A 95 -3.60 56.14 -17.40
CA GLU A 95 -3.20 56.40 -16.01
C GLU A 95 -1.97 55.58 -15.58
N LEU A 96 -1.45 54.72 -16.48
CA LEU A 96 -0.25 53.93 -16.32
C LEU A 96 0.78 54.34 -17.38
N ASP A 97 2.07 54.24 -17.05
CA ASP A 97 3.16 54.43 -18.02
C ASP A 97 3.15 53.26 -19.02
N ASP A 98 3.47 53.50 -20.29
CA ASP A 98 3.39 52.51 -21.37
C ASP A 98 4.72 51.75 -21.58
N ASP A 99 5.65 51.88 -20.64
CA ASP A 99 6.94 51.18 -20.62
C ASP A 99 6.80 49.73 -20.12
N PHE A 100 5.89 48.99 -20.74
CA PHE A 100 5.69 47.55 -20.49
C PHE A 100 6.35 46.69 -21.58
N PRO A 101 6.77 45.45 -21.26
CA PRO A 101 7.10 44.45 -22.26
C PRO A 101 5.93 44.20 -23.22
N ASP A 102 6.24 43.81 -24.47
CA ASP A 102 5.24 43.60 -25.52
C ASP A 102 4.17 42.58 -25.09
N GLU A 103 4.54 41.53 -24.37
CA GLU A 103 3.61 40.49 -23.90
C GLU A 103 2.57 41.02 -22.90
N ILE A 104 2.94 42.02 -22.10
CA ILE A 104 2.05 42.67 -21.14
C ILE A 104 1.12 43.65 -21.85
N ARG A 105 1.63 44.36 -22.86
CA ARG A 105 0.79 45.23 -23.72
C ARG A 105 -0.25 44.41 -24.47
N ASP A 106 0.14 43.25 -25.00
CA ASP A 106 -0.80 42.31 -25.65
C ASP A 106 -1.88 41.84 -24.67
N LEU A 107 -1.53 41.56 -23.41
CA LEU A 107 -2.49 41.17 -22.39
C LEU A 107 -3.45 42.31 -22.01
N PHE A 108 -2.99 43.56 -22.06
CA PHE A 108 -3.79 44.75 -21.74
C PHE A 108 -4.53 45.35 -22.96
N ALA A 109 -4.46 44.70 -24.12
CA ALA A 109 -5.10 45.17 -25.35
C ALA A 109 -6.59 45.47 -25.14
N ASP A 110 -7.29 44.61 -24.40
CA ASP A 110 -8.67 44.78 -24.00
C ASP A 110 -9.03 43.92 -22.77
N LYS A 111 -10.20 44.16 -22.22
CA LYS A 111 -10.70 43.47 -21.02
C LYS A 111 -10.96 41.98 -21.27
N ASP A 112 -11.43 41.60 -22.45
CA ASP A 112 -11.74 40.20 -22.76
C ASP A 112 -10.45 39.37 -22.86
N THR A 113 -9.39 39.94 -23.44
CA THR A 113 -8.08 39.29 -23.53
C THR A 113 -7.52 38.91 -22.16
N ILE A 114 -7.49 39.83 -21.19
CA ILE A 114 -6.99 39.49 -19.84
C ILE A 114 -7.93 38.54 -19.08
N LEU A 115 -9.25 38.67 -19.24
CA LEU A 115 -10.22 37.77 -18.60
C LEU A 115 -10.07 36.34 -19.12
N ASN A 116 -9.88 36.15 -20.42
CA ASN A 116 -9.61 34.84 -21.02
C ASN A 116 -8.30 34.23 -20.49
N ALA A 117 -7.26 35.05 -20.29
CA ALA A 117 -6.02 34.60 -19.69
C ALA A 117 -6.20 34.19 -18.22
N CYS A 118 -6.95 34.97 -17.42
CA CYS A 118 -7.28 34.61 -16.04
C CYS A 118 -8.09 33.29 -15.98
N GLN A 119 -9.08 33.13 -16.85
CA GLN A 119 -9.86 31.89 -16.94
C GLN A 119 -8.97 30.68 -17.26
N THR A 120 -8.08 30.82 -18.25
CA THR A 120 -7.13 29.75 -18.61
C THR A 120 -6.21 29.41 -17.43
N SER A 121 -5.72 30.43 -16.71
CA SER A 121 -4.89 30.22 -15.51
C SER A 121 -5.64 29.45 -14.42
N ASP A 122 -6.92 29.78 -14.20
CA ASP A 122 -7.78 29.12 -13.21
C ASP A 122 -8.06 27.66 -13.57
N GLU A 123 -8.36 27.38 -14.84
CA GLU A 123 -8.53 26.02 -15.36
C GLU A 123 -7.26 25.17 -15.15
N ILE A 124 -6.08 25.73 -15.46
CA ILE A 124 -4.80 25.04 -15.23
C ILE A 124 -4.57 24.77 -13.74
N HIS A 125 -4.85 25.75 -12.86
CA HIS A 125 -4.65 25.58 -11.42
C HIS A 125 -5.58 24.54 -10.82
N ARG A 126 -6.88 24.57 -11.17
CA ARG A 126 -7.84 23.55 -10.70
C ARG A 126 -7.48 22.16 -11.21
N SER A 127 -7.12 22.05 -12.49
CA SER A 127 -6.68 20.77 -13.06
C SER A 127 -5.48 20.18 -12.32
N LYS A 128 -4.51 21.00 -11.92
CA LYS A 128 -3.38 20.55 -11.09
C LYS A 128 -3.83 20.08 -9.70
N LEU A 129 -4.80 20.73 -9.08
CA LEU A 129 -5.35 20.30 -7.79
C LEU A 129 -6.04 18.93 -7.93
N ASP A 130 -6.91 18.78 -8.93
CA ASP A 130 -7.64 17.54 -9.16
C ASP A 130 -6.69 16.38 -9.46
N GLN A 131 -5.69 16.60 -10.32
CA GLN A 131 -4.68 15.59 -10.63
C GLN A 131 -3.90 15.14 -9.37
N ARG A 132 -3.59 16.07 -8.47
CA ARG A 132 -2.88 15.75 -7.23
C ARG A 132 -3.74 15.00 -6.23
N GLU A 133 -5.02 15.36 -6.12
CA GLU A 133 -5.97 14.61 -5.29
C GLU A 133 -6.11 13.17 -5.77
N ASP A 134 -6.30 12.99 -7.09
CA ASP A 134 -6.43 11.67 -7.71
C ASP A 134 -5.16 10.83 -7.55
N GLU A 135 -3.98 11.44 -7.76
CA GLU A 135 -2.69 10.77 -7.58
C GLU A 135 -2.53 10.27 -6.13
N MET A 136 -2.81 11.12 -5.15
CA MET A 136 -2.71 10.76 -3.74
C MET A 136 -3.70 9.65 -3.36
N PHE A 137 -4.95 9.76 -3.81
CA PHE A 137 -5.98 8.75 -3.57
C PHE A 137 -5.62 7.39 -4.17
N SER A 138 -5.15 7.38 -5.43
CA SER A 138 -4.75 6.16 -6.11
C SER A 138 -3.55 5.51 -5.41
N ARG A 139 -2.54 6.30 -5.03
CA ARG A 139 -1.34 5.81 -4.36
C ARG A 139 -1.63 5.15 -3.02
N ILE A 140 -2.44 5.78 -2.17
CA ILE A 140 -2.76 5.21 -0.85
C ILE A 140 -3.65 3.96 -0.97
N SER A 141 -4.60 3.97 -1.91
CA SER A 141 -5.48 2.82 -2.14
C SER A 141 -4.69 1.61 -2.65
N ASN A 142 -3.84 1.82 -3.66
CA ASN A 142 -2.98 0.76 -4.20
C ASN A 142 -1.99 0.23 -3.15
N TRP A 143 -1.45 1.12 -2.31
CA TRP A 143 -0.56 0.72 -1.22
C TRP A 143 -1.28 -0.19 -0.21
N LEU A 144 -2.51 0.17 0.20
CA LEU A 144 -3.30 -0.65 1.12
C LEU A 144 -3.55 -2.05 0.53
N THR A 145 -4.05 -2.12 -0.70
CA THR A 145 -4.31 -3.41 -1.39
C THR A 145 -3.04 -4.24 -1.48
N THR A 146 -1.94 -3.65 -1.95
CA THR A 146 -0.66 -4.37 -2.10
C THR A 146 -0.14 -4.86 -0.75
N MET A 147 -0.27 -4.06 0.32
CA MET A 147 0.17 -4.43 1.66
C MET A 147 -0.63 -5.64 2.19
N VAL A 148 -1.95 -5.62 2.02
CA VAL A 148 -2.84 -6.70 2.46
C VAL A 148 -2.56 -7.98 1.66
N ASP A 149 -2.49 -7.88 0.34
CA ASP A 149 -2.21 -9.02 -0.55
C ASP A 149 -0.87 -9.69 -0.19
N ASN A 150 0.19 -8.89 0.03
CA ASN A 150 1.50 -9.42 0.42
C ASN A 150 1.45 -10.15 1.77
N ILE A 151 0.69 -9.65 2.76
CA ILE A 151 0.57 -10.31 4.06
C ILE A 151 -0.12 -11.67 3.91
N HIS A 152 -1.22 -11.75 3.16
CA HIS A 152 -1.89 -13.03 2.90
C HIS A 152 -0.96 -14.01 2.16
N GLU A 153 -0.25 -13.55 1.14
CA GLU A 153 0.68 -14.38 0.39
C GLU A 153 1.82 -14.92 1.28
N ASP A 154 2.42 -14.05 2.10
CA ASP A 154 3.59 -14.41 2.89
C ASP A 154 3.26 -15.19 4.16
N GLU A 155 2.30 -14.71 4.95
CA GLU A 155 2.03 -15.21 6.30
C GLU A 155 1.01 -16.36 6.32
N GLU A 156 0.00 -16.33 5.46
CA GLU A 156 -0.98 -17.44 5.40
C GLU A 156 -0.50 -18.54 4.45
N TYR A 157 -0.10 -18.19 3.23
CA TYR A 157 0.22 -19.19 2.21
C TYR A 157 1.67 -19.70 2.29
N ASN A 158 2.64 -18.81 2.07
CA ASN A 158 4.04 -19.20 1.93
C ASN A 158 4.60 -19.80 3.21
N ARG A 159 4.31 -19.18 4.35
CA ARG A 159 4.75 -19.63 5.67
C ARG A 159 4.14 -20.98 6.05
N ASN A 160 2.84 -21.18 5.91
CA ASN A 160 2.20 -22.46 6.22
C ASN A 160 2.78 -23.59 5.36
N ARG A 161 2.88 -23.36 4.05
CA ARG A 161 3.45 -24.35 3.12
C ARG A 161 4.89 -24.71 3.47
N LYS A 162 5.73 -23.72 3.77
CA LYS A 162 7.11 -23.95 4.22
C LYS A 162 7.14 -24.81 5.49
N ARG A 163 6.26 -24.51 6.46
CA ARG A 163 6.24 -25.21 7.75
C ARG A 163 5.74 -26.66 7.63
N ILE A 164 4.72 -26.92 6.81
CA ILE A 164 4.25 -28.29 6.53
C ILE A 164 5.36 -29.13 5.88
N ILE A 165 6.08 -28.55 4.91
CA ILE A 165 7.20 -29.22 4.24
C ILE A 165 8.32 -29.51 5.24
N GLU A 166 8.65 -28.56 6.11
CA GLU A 166 9.66 -28.74 7.16
C GLU A 166 9.29 -29.87 8.12
N ILE A 167 8.05 -29.89 8.62
CA ILE A 167 7.55 -30.97 9.49
C ILE A 167 7.69 -32.31 8.77
N SER A 168 7.26 -32.38 7.51
CA SER A 168 7.31 -33.64 6.73
C SER A 168 8.75 -34.12 6.56
N ARG A 169 9.66 -33.23 6.14
CA ARG A 169 11.09 -33.54 5.96
C ARG A 169 11.77 -33.98 7.25
N LEU A 170 11.43 -33.35 8.37
CA LEU A 170 11.97 -33.74 9.68
C LEU A 170 11.56 -35.18 10.03
N ILE A 171 10.29 -35.52 9.85
CA ILE A 171 9.78 -36.86 10.15
C ILE A 171 10.41 -37.91 9.22
N ASP A 172 10.51 -37.63 7.92
CA ASP A 172 11.14 -38.53 6.96
C ASP A 172 12.62 -38.76 7.27
N TYR A 173 13.35 -37.70 7.63
CA TYR A 173 14.75 -37.78 8.04
C TYR A 173 14.92 -38.66 9.28
N LEU A 174 14.10 -38.43 10.32
CA LEU A 174 14.17 -39.19 11.57
C LEU A 174 13.80 -40.66 11.37
N ARG A 175 12.85 -40.95 10.48
CA ARG A 175 12.48 -42.33 10.14
C ARG A 175 13.61 -43.06 9.42
N ALA A 176 14.24 -42.40 8.44
CA ALA A 176 15.39 -42.95 7.72
C ALA A 176 16.59 -43.23 8.63
N ASP A 177 16.87 -42.35 9.60
CA ASP A 177 17.97 -42.52 10.55
C ASP A 177 17.85 -43.81 11.38
N ILE A 178 16.63 -44.28 11.64
CA ILE A 178 16.39 -45.56 12.33
C ILE A 178 16.43 -46.76 11.39
N GLU A 179 16.01 -46.60 10.14
CA GLU A 179 16.14 -47.66 9.13
C GLU A 179 17.61 -47.94 8.77
N ASP A 180 18.48 -46.93 8.89
CA ASP A 180 19.92 -47.00 8.62
C ASP A 180 20.76 -47.47 9.84
N MET A 181 20.15 -47.64 11.04
CA MET A 181 20.79 -48.14 12.28
C MET A 181 20.64 -49.65 12.49
#